data_AF-A0A6A0GT00-F1
#
_entry.id   AF-A0A6A0GT00-F1
#
_cell.length_a   1.000
_cell.length_b   1.000
_cell.length_c   1.000
_cell.angle_alpha   90.00
_cell.angle_beta   90.00
_cell.angle_gamma   90.00
#
_symmetry.space_group_name_H-M   'P 1'
#
loop_
_entity.id
_entity.type
_entity.pdbx_description
1 polymer ?
#
loop_
_entity_poly.entity_id
_entity_poly.type
_entity_poly.pdbx_seq_one_letter_code
_entity_poly.pdbx_strand_id
1 'polypeptide(L)'
;MSMPSTLPSLALIDFGMQWIGWAIAVLLRTEKFYDLTGSSTFILVICLCYRWHSHGHPRHVVQTSAILIWAVRLGLYLFSRILADGKDRRFDKIRDDPVRFFFAWTIQGAWVLVTLLPSLLCLTNNRQPALGLRDYLGWGVWGVGLLVEVVADHQKAAFRRDPANHDKFITTGLWSLSRHPNYAGEIILWYGLYLSASASFTGYQHLS
;
A
#
# COMPACT_ATOMS: atom_id res chain seq x y z
N MET A 1 31.28 7.83 5.25
CA MET A 1 30.07 8.59 5.62
C MET A 1 29.11 7.61 6.25
N SER A 2 28.86 7.72 7.56
CA SER A 2 27.79 6.98 8.23
C SER A 2 26.46 7.40 7.59
N MET A 3 25.74 6.46 6.99
CA MET A 3 24.39 6.75 6.51
C MET A 3 23.58 7.32 7.69
N PRO A 4 22.84 8.43 7.52
CA PRO A 4 21.81 8.81 8.48
C PRO A 4 20.91 7.59 8.76
N SER A 5 20.29 7.57 9.94
CA SER A 5 19.38 6.48 10.31
C SER A 5 18.38 6.24 9.17
N THR A 6 18.32 5.00 8.69
CA THR A 6 17.67 4.66 7.42
C THR A 6 16.20 5.05 7.36
N LEU A 7 15.47 4.84 8.47
CA LEU A 7 14.03 5.08 8.52
C LEU A 7 13.67 6.56 8.27
N PRO A 8 14.29 7.55 8.95
CA PRO A 8 14.14 8.96 8.59
C PRO A 8 14.44 9.27 7.13
N SER A 9 15.49 8.68 6.54
CA SER A 9 15.80 8.90 5.12
C SER A 9 14.71 8.37 4.19
N LEU A 10 14.17 7.18 4.47
CA LEU A 10 13.06 6.61 3.71
C LEU A 10 11.77 7.43 3.86
N ALA A 11 11.48 7.91 5.07
CA ALA A 11 10.33 8.79 5.31
C ALA A 11 10.45 10.12 4.56
N LEU A 12 11.64 10.74 4.54
CA LEU A 12 11.88 11.96 3.75
C LEU A 12 11.68 11.71 2.25
N ILE A 13 12.10 10.56 1.73
CA ILE A 13 11.88 10.18 0.33
C ILE A 13 10.39 9.99 0.05
N ASP A 14 9.66 9.30 0.93
CA ASP A 14 8.21 9.12 0.81
C ASP A 14 7.47 10.45 0.79
N PHE A 15 7.60 11.26 1.83
CA PHE A 15 6.94 12.58 1.90
C PHE A 15 7.40 13.51 0.76
N GLY A 16 8.67 13.47 0.38
CA GLY A 16 9.18 14.21 -0.77
C GLY A 16 8.48 13.83 -2.07
N MET A 17 8.29 12.54 -2.33
CA MET A 17 7.50 12.05 -3.48
C MET A 17 6.06 12.57 -3.45
N GLN A 18 5.41 12.54 -2.27
CA GLN A 18 4.04 13.03 -2.14
C GLN A 18 3.93 14.54 -2.40
N TRP A 19 4.87 15.33 -1.88
CA TRP A 19 4.83 16.78 -2.00
C TRP A 19 5.24 17.25 -3.39
N ILE A 20 6.16 16.56 -4.07
CA ILE A 20 6.44 16.78 -5.49
C ILE A 20 5.21 16.43 -6.32
N GLY A 21 4.58 15.28 -6.04
CA GLY A 21 3.33 14.87 -6.69
C GLY A 21 2.22 15.91 -6.52
N TRP A 22 2.03 16.41 -5.30
CA TRP A 22 1.11 17.50 -4.99
C TRP A 22 1.40 18.76 -5.79
N ALA A 23 2.65 19.22 -5.83
CA ALA A 23 3.01 20.45 -6.54
C ALA A 23 2.67 20.33 -8.04
N ILE A 24 3.01 19.19 -8.66
CA ILE A 24 2.66 18.89 -10.05
C ILE A 24 1.13 18.83 -10.21
N ALA A 25 0.42 18.20 -9.27
CA ALA A 25 -1.03 18.01 -9.33
C ALA A 25 -1.79 19.33 -9.24
N VAL A 26 -1.33 20.28 -8.42
CA VAL A 26 -1.86 21.64 -8.33
C VAL A 26 -1.60 22.42 -9.62
N LEU A 27 -0.37 22.35 -10.16
CA LEU A 27 -0.01 23.03 -11.41
C LEU A 27 -0.84 22.53 -12.61
N LEU A 28 -1.05 21.22 -12.68
CA LEU A 28 -1.82 20.58 -13.75
C LEU A 28 -3.33 20.51 -13.46
N ARG A 29 -3.77 20.96 -12.28
CA ARG A 29 -5.16 20.85 -11.78
C ARG A 29 -5.75 19.45 -11.99
N THR A 30 -5.02 18.42 -11.59
CA THR A 30 -5.42 17.03 -11.81
C THR A 30 -5.10 16.11 -10.64
N GLU A 31 -6.00 15.19 -10.37
CA GLU A 31 -5.87 14.13 -9.37
C GLU A 31 -5.46 12.77 -9.98
N LYS A 32 -5.35 12.69 -11.31
CA LYS A 32 -5.33 11.42 -12.06
C LYS A 32 -4.18 10.48 -11.69
N PHE A 33 -3.06 11.02 -11.23
CA PHE A 33 -1.87 10.25 -10.89
C PHE A 33 -1.68 10.05 -9.38
N TYR A 34 -2.64 10.48 -8.55
CA TYR A 34 -2.56 10.38 -7.08
C TYR A 34 -2.27 8.94 -6.61
N ASP A 35 -3.13 7.99 -7.00
CA ASP A 35 -3.00 6.57 -6.63
C ASP A 35 -1.74 5.92 -7.24
N LEU A 36 -1.34 6.36 -8.45
CA LEU A 36 -0.14 5.88 -9.13
C LEU A 36 1.13 6.32 -8.40
N THR A 37 1.18 7.57 -7.95
CA THR A 37 2.28 8.06 -7.11
C THR A 37 2.35 7.28 -5.82
N GLY A 38 1.22 7.07 -5.13
CA GLY A 38 1.21 6.28 -3.89
C GLY A 38 1.80 4.89 -4.09
N SER A 39 1.33 4.17 -5.11
CA SER A 39 1.83 2.83 -5.46
C SER A 39 3.32 2.84 -5.84
N SER A 40 3.76 3.85 -6.58
CA SER A 40 5.17 4.03 -6.96
C SER A 40 6.06 4.32 -5.74
N THR A 41 5.54 5.06 -4.76
CA THR A 41 6.26 5.34 -3.52
C THR A 41 6.41 4.09 -2.68
N PHE A 42 5.38 3.24 -2.55
CA PHE A 42 5.49 1.92 -1.92
C PHE A 42 6.65 1.12 -2.53
N ILE A 43 6.66 1.00 -3.87
CA ILE A 43 7.68 0.27 -4.63
C ILE A 43 9.08 0.85 -4.39
N LEU A 44 9.24 2.16 -4.52
CA LEU A 44 10.52 2.84 -4.36
C LEU A 44 11.08 2.63 -2.95
N VAL A 45 10.28 2.91 -1.92
CA VAL A 45 10.71 2.88 -0.52
C VAL A 45 11.13 1.46 -0.12
N ILE A 46 10.34 0.44 -0.46
CA ILE A 46 10.69 -0.95 -0.12
C ILE A 46 11.92 -1.45 -0.90
N CYS A 47 12.06 -1.06 -2.18
CA CYS A 47 13.22 -1.44 -2.99
C CYS A 47 14.52 -0.79 -2.51
N LEU A 48 14.47 0.49 -2.11
CA LEU A 48 15.62 1.17 -1.51
C LEU A 48 16.02 0.53 -0.18
N CYS A 49 15.04 0.28 0.69
CA CYS A 49 15.30 -0.39 1.96
C CYS A 49 15.95 -1.78 1.75
N TYR A 50 15.38 -2.57 0.82
CA TYR A 50 15.93 -3.87 0.45
C TYR A 50 17.35 -3.74 -0.10
N ARG A 51 17.60 -2.80 -1.02
CA ARG A 51 18.94 -2.59 -1.60
C ARG A 51 19.98 -2.21 -0.54
N TRP A 52 19.58 -1.45 0.47
CA TRP A 52 20.49 -0.95 1.50
C TRP A 52 20.76 -1.95 2.62
N HIS A 53 19.80 -2.84 2.94
CA HIS A 53 19.88 -3.72 4.13
C HIS A 53 19.76 -5.21 3.84
N SER A 54 19.14 -5.59 2.72
CA SER A 54 18.97 -6.99 2.38
C SER A 54 20.24 -7.55 1.76
N HIS A 55 20.88 -8.46 2.50
CA HIS A 55 21.93 -9.34 1.98
C HIS A 55 21.32 -10.63 1.37
N GLY A 56 20.10 -10.56 0.83
CA GLY A 56 19.41 -11.71 0.22
C GLY A 56 18.72 -12.64 1.22
N HIS A 57 18.46 -12.17 2.44
CA HIS A 57 17.77 -12.99 3.45
C HIS A 57 16.35 -13.36 2.98
N PRO A 58 15.91 -14.64 3.06
CA PRO A 58 14.63 -15.08 2.52
C PRO A 58 13.42 -14.28 3.03
N ARG A 59 13.40 -13.92 4.31
CA ARG A 59 12.34 -13.09 4.89
C ARG A 59 12.23 -11.74 4.19
N HIS A 60 13.37 -11.10 3.89
CA HIS A 60 13.39 -9.79 3.21
C HIS A 60 12.90 -9.93 1.77
N VAL A 61 13.32 -10.98 1.08
CA VAL A 61 12.87 -11.28 -0.29
C VAL A 61 11.36 -11.41 -0.32
N VAL A 62 10.78 -12.26 0.53
CA VAL A 62 9.33 -12.50 0.53
C VAL A 62 8.55 -11.23 0.92
N GLN A 63 8.98 -10.50 1.95
CA GLN A 63 8.35 -9.23 2.37
C GLN A 63 8.35 -8.21 1.23
N THR A 64 9.50 -7.98 0.61
CA THR A 64 9.61 -7.05 -0.52
C THR A 64 8.79 -7.51 -1.72
N SER A 65 8.88 -8.79 -2.11
CA SER A 65 8.10 -9.32 -3.23
C SER A 65 6.59 -9.22 -3.00
N ALA A 66 6.11 -9.51 -1.79
CA ALA A 66 4.71 -9.39 -1.43
C ALA A 66 4.20 -7.94 -1.59
N ILE A 67 4.97 -6.97 -1.09
CA ILE A 67 4.64 -5.54 -1.23
C ILE A 67 4.66 -5.13 -2.70
N LEU A 68 5.64 -5.56 -3.49
CA LEU A 68 5.72 -5.25 -4.92
C LEU A 68 4.53 -5.82 -5.69
N ILE A 69 4.16 -7.08 -5.44
CA ILE A 69 3.00 -7.72 -6.07
C ILE A 69 1.73 -6.93 -5.75
N TRP A 70 1.53 -6.58 -4.48
CA TRP A 70 0.36 -5.81 -4.07
C TRP A 70 0.35 -4.41 -4.69
N ALA A 71 1.45 -3.65 -4.59
CA ALA A 71 1.53 -2.27 -5.06
C ALA A 71 1.39 -2.17 -6.59
N VAL A 72 2.01 -3.08 -7.35
CA VAL A 72 1.86 -3.14 -8.82
C VAL A 72 0.41 -3.48 -9.17
N ARG A 73 -0.18 -4.50 -8.54
CA ARG A 73 -1.56 -4.91 -8.84
C ARG A 73 -2.54 -3.80 -8.54
N LEU A 74 -2.50 -3.25 -7.32
CA LEU A 74 -3.44 -2.23 -6.88
C LEU A 74 -3.24 -0.93 -7.66
N GLY A 75 -1.99 -0.50 -7.87
CA GLY A 75 -1.66 0.69 -8.65
C GLY A 75 -2.17 0.62 -10.08
N LEU A 76 -1.95 -0.51 -10.78
CA LEU A 76 -2.47 -0.71 -12.14
C LEU A 76 -4.01 -0.75 -12.17
N TYR A 77 -4.64 -1.40 -11.20
CA TYR A 77 -6.10 -1.46 -11.10
C TYR A 77 -6.72 -0.08 -10.86
N LEU A 78 -6.19 0.70 -9.92
CA LEU A 78 -6.69 2.04 -9.61
C LEU A 78 -6.41 3.03 -10.75
N PHE A 79 -5.21 2.97 -11.34
CA PHE A 79 -4.86 3.85 -12.45
C PHE A 79 -5.69 3.57 -13.70
N SER A 80 -5.87 2.30 -14.07
CA SER A 80 -6.74 1.93 -15.19
C SER A 80 -8.19 2.36 -14.98
N ARG A 81 -8.71 2.26 -13.74
CA ARG A 81 -10.03 2.77 -13.37
C ARG A 81 -10.12 4.28 -13.57
N ILE A 82 -9.14 5.05 -13.08
CA ILE A 82 -9.13 6.52 -13.21
C ILE A 82 -9.08 6.94 -14.69
N LEU A 83 -8.32 6.23 -15.53
CA LEU A 83 -8.30 6.50 -16.96
C LEU A 83 -9.65 6.23 -17.64
N ALA A 84 -10.39 5.20 -17.21
CA ALA A 84 -11.71 4.89 -17.72
C ALA A 84 -12.80 5.86 -17.23
N ASP A 85 -12.80 6.18 -15.93
CA ASP A 85 -13.79 7.06 -15.30
C ASP A 85 -13.52 8.55 -15.62
N GLY A 86 -12.30 8.88 -16.03
CA GLY A 86 -11.84 10.22 -16.41
C GLY A 86 -11.58 11.16 -15.24
N LYS A 87 -12.17 10.91 -14.07
CA LYS A 87 -11.96 11.66 -12.83
C LYS A 87 -12.16 10.79 -11.59
N ASP A 88 -11.59 11.22 -10.48
CA ASP A 88 -11.83 10.59 -9.17
C ASP A 88 -12.72 11.46 -8.27
N ARG A 89 -13.94 10.96 -8.00
CA ARG A 89 -14.96 11.65 -7.19
C ARG A 89 -14.48 12.00 -5.78
N ARG A 90 -13.46 11.31 -5.23
CA ARG A 90 -12.85 11.63 -3.93
C ARG A 90 -12.28 13.05 -3.88
N PHE A 91 -11.85 13.57 -5.02
CA PHE A 91 -11.15 14.85 -5.11
C PHE A 91 -12.02 16.02 -5.58
N ASP A 92 -13.30 15.77 -5.95
CA ASP A 92 -14.22 16.77 -6.53
C ASP A 92 -14.33 18.06 -5.66
N LYS A 93 -14.16 17.96 -4.33
CA LYS A 93 -14.28 19.10 -3.39
C LYS A 93 -12.95 19.62 -2.82
N ILE A 94 -11.83 18.98 -3.17
CA ILE A 94 -10.52 19.29 -2.57
C ILE A 94 -9.44 19.63 -3.60
N ARG A 95 -9.57 19.17 -4.85
CA ARG A 95 -8.55 19.35 -5.90
C ARG A 95 -8.20 20.82 -6.16
N ASP A 96 -9.23 21.67 -6.17
CA ASP A 96 -9.09 23.08 -6.54
C ASP A 96 -8.67 23.96 -5.33
N ASP A 97 -8.55 23.37 -4.14
CA ASP A 97 -8.01 24.01 -2.93
C ASP A 97 -6.62 23.43 -2.65
N PRO A 98 -5.53 24.19 -2.93
CA PRO A 98 -4.16 23.69 -2.78
C PRO A 98 -3.83 23.17 -1.38
N VAL A 99 -4.40 23.78 -0.34
CA VAL A 99 -4.13 23.42 1.06
C VAL A 99 -4.84 22.12 1.41
N ARG A 100 -6.14 21.98 1.07
CA ARG A 100 -6.86 20.72 1.29
C ARG A 100 -6.25 19.58 0.48
N PHE A 101 -5.82 19.87 -0.74
CA PHE A 101 -5.17 18.87 -1.56
C PHE A 101 -3.83 18.44 -0.95
N PHE A 102 -3.02 19.38 -0.44
CA PHE A 102 -1.77 19.10 0.26
C PHE A 102 -1.96 18.12 1.43
N PHE A 103 -3.03 18.30 2.21
CA PHE A 103 -3.37 17.35 3.28
C PHE A 103 -3.68 15.95 2.75
N ALA A 104 -4.39 15.82 1.62
CA ALA A 104 -4.65 14.51 1.03
C ALA A 104 -3.33 13.82 0.61
N TRP A 105 -2.39 14.53 0.00
CA TRP A 105 -1.07 13.98 -0.36
C TRP A 105 -0.22 13.64 0.88
N THR A 106 -0.30 14.45 1.93
CA THR A 106 0.41 14.19 3.19
C THR A 106 -0.15 12.97 3.92
N ILE A 107 -1.47 12.79 3.92
CA ILE A 107 -2.12 11.58 4.46
C ILE A 107 -1.71 10.35 3.67
N GLN A 108 -1.55 10.45 2.34
CA GLN A 108 -1.02 9.35 1.54
C GLN A 108 0.39 8.96 1.96
N GLY A 109 1.28 9.92 2.20
CA GLY A 109 2.64 9.63 2.70
C GLY A 109 2.61 8.98 4.09
N ALA A 110 1.80 9.51 5.00
CA ALA A 110 1.62 8.89 6.31
C ALA A 110 1.09 7.45 6.19
N TRP A 111 0.16 7.19 5.27
CA TRP A 111 -0.37 5.86 5.01
C TRP A 111 0.71 4.92 4.48
N VAL A 112 1.50 5.34 3.48
CA VAL A 112 2.61 4.56 2.93
C VAL A 112 3.61 4.20 4.02
N LEU A 113 4.04 5.19 4.81
CA LEU A 113 5.02 4.98 5.87
C LEU A 113 4.51 4.02 6.95
N VAL A 114 3.29 4.23 7.46
CA VAL A 114 2.71 3.40 8.54
C VAL A 114 2.52 1.96 8.09
N THR A 115 1.97 1.75 6.89
CA THR A 115 1.74 0.39 6.36
C THR A 115 3.04 -0.34 6.05
N LEU A 116 4.07 0.36 5.58
CA LEU A 116 5.39 -0.22 5.34
C LEU A 116 6.20 -0.44 6.61
N LEU A 117 5.93 0.30 7.70
CA LEU A 117 6.78 0.37 8.88
C LEU A 117 7.19 -1.01 9.43
N PRO A 118 6.29 -2.01 9.60
CA PRO A 118 6.69 -3.33 10.08
C PRO A 118 7.72 -4.00 9.15
N SER A 119 7.52 -3.87 7.83
CA SER A 119 8.43 -4.45 6.83
C SER A 119 9.77 -3.71 6.80
N LEU A 120 9.77 -2.38 6.91
CA LEU A 120 11.00 -1.59 7.00
C LEU A 120 11.80 -1.92 8.26
N LEU A 121 11.14 -2.06 9.40
CA LEU A 121 11.78 -2.52 10.64
C LEU A 121 12.35 -3.92 10.47
N CYS A 122 11.63 -4.84 9.83
CA CYS A 122 12.12 -6.19 9.55
C CYS A 122 13.40 -6.17 8.69
N LEU A 123 13.46 -5.33 7.65
CA LEU A 123 14.61 -5.25 6.75
C LEU A 123 15.83 -4.61 7.41
N THR A 124 15.61 -3.57 8.22
CA THR A 124 16.68 -2.82 8.91
C THR A 124 17.18 -3.50 10.18
N ASN A 125 16.50 -4.56 10.66
CA ASN A 125 16.87 -5.23 11.90
C ASN A 125 18.03 -6.21 11.68
N ASN A 126 19.08 -6.09 12.51
CA ASN A 126 20.21 -7.01 12.53
C ASN A 126 19.83 -8.43 13.01
N ARG A 127 18.75 -8.54 13.81
CA ARG A 127 18.27 -9.83 14.32
C ARG A 127 17.42 -10.52 13.26
N GLN A 128 17.98 -11.52 12.59
CA GLN A 128 17.27 -12.36 11.63
C GLN A 128 17.30 -13.82 12.10
N PRO A 129 16.37 -14.25 12.97
CA PRO A 129 16.28 -15.66 13.34
C PRO A 129 15.87 -16.49 12.11
N ALA A 130 16.24 -17.77 12.13
CA ALA A 130 15.81 -18.75 11.14
C ALA A 130 14.29 -18.69 10.92
N LEU A 131 13.87 -18.97 9.69
CA LEU A 131 12.46 -18.98 9.34
C LEU A 131 11.70 -19.96 10.22
N GLY A 132 10.61 -19.48 10.81
CA GLY A 132 9.77 -20.28 11.71
C GLY A 132 8.31 -20.30 11.28
N LEU A 133 7.49 -21.01 12.05
CA LEU A 133 6.04 -21.10 11.82
C LEU A 133 5.37 -19.72 11.64
N ARG A 134 5.82 -18.72 12.41
CA ARG A 134 5.28 -17.36 12.35
C ARG A 134 5.48 -16.70 10.97
N ASP A 135 6.60 -16.96 10.31
CA ASP A 135 6.86 -16.46 8.95
C ASP A 135 5.85 -17.03 7.95
N TYR A 136 5.72 -18.36 7.93
CA TYR A 136 4.82 -19.06 7.01
C TYR A 136 3.35 -18.73 7.27
N LEU A 137 2.94 -18.62 8.54
CA LEU A 137 1.59 -18.16 8.88
C LEU A 137 1.35 -16.73 8.39
N GLY A 138 2.31 -15.82 8.59
CA GLY A 138 2.22 -14.45 8.10
C GLY A 138 2.06 -14.38 6.58
N TRP A 139 2.87 -15.14 5.84
CA TRP A 139 2.76 -15.19 4.38
C TRP A 139 1.49 -15.86 3.88
N GLY A 140 1.01 -16.89 4.59
CA GLY A 140 -0.29 -17.51 4.31
C GLY A 140 -1.45 -16.53 4.50
N VAL A 141 -1.44 -15.79 5.62
CA VAL A 141 -2.41 -14.72 5.90
C VAL A 141 -2.33 -13.63 4.83
N TRP A 142 -1.12 -13.24 4.40
CA TRP A 142 -0.94 -12.30 3.29
C TRP A 142 -1.59 -12.79 1.99
N GLY A 143 -1.38 -14.06 1.63
CA GLY A 143 -1.99 -14.65 0.43
C GLY A 143 -3.52 -14.67 0.49
N VAL A 144 -4.10 -14.99 1.65
CA VAL A 144 -5.56 -14.93 1.85
C VAL A 144 -6.08 -13.51 1.72
N GLY A 145 -5.45 -12.53 2.36
CA GLY A 145 -5.84 -11.13 2.27
C GLY A 145 -5.79 -10.60 0.82
N LEU A 146 -4.71 -10.92 0.09
CA LEU A 146 -4.58 -10.58 -1.31
C LEU A 146 -5.69 -11.20 -2.16
N LEU A 147 -6.02 -12.48 -1.93
CA LEU A 147 -7.09 -13.17 -2.66
C LEU A 147 -8.45 -12.52 -2.41
N VAL A 148 -8.78 -12.23 -1.14
CA VAL A 148 -10.02 -11.55 -0.75
C VAL A 148 -10.14 -10.20 -1.45
N GLU A 149 -9.06 -9.42 -1.45
CA GLU A 149 -9.03 -8.11 -2.10
C GLU A 149 -9.22 -8.21 -3.62
N VAL A 150 -8.48 -9.10 -4.30
CA VAL A 150 -8.60 -9.33 -5.75
C VAL A 150 -10.03 -9.74 -6.12
N VAL A 151 -10.61 -10.69 -5.40
CA VAL A 151 -11.96 -11.19 -5.68
C VAL A 151 -13.00 -10.10 -5.44
N ALA A 152 -12.87 -9.34 -4.36
CA ALA A 152 -13.77 -8.23 -4.05
C ALA A 152 -13.73 -7.14 -5.13
N ASP A 153 -12.53 -6.73 -5.56
CA ASP A 153 -12.35 -5.74 -6.61
C ASP A 153 -12.90 -6.24 -7.95
N HIS A 154 -12.64 -7.50 -8.30
CA HIS A 154 -13.18 -8.11 -9.52
C HIS A 154 -14.70 -8.16 -9.51
N GLN A 155 -15.32 -8.61 -8.41
CA GLN A 155 -16.78 -8.63 -8.25
C GLN A 155 -17.38 -7.23 -8.44
N LYS A 156 -16.77 -6.21 -7.83
CA LYS A 156 -17.23 -4.82 -7.95
C LYS A 156 -17.05 -4.28 -9.36
N ALA A 157 -15.94 -4.57 -10.02
CA ALA A 157 -15.68 -4.16 -11.40
C ALA A 157 -16.68 -4.83 -12.36
N ALA A 158 -16.94 -6.12 -12.21
CA ALA A 158 -17.91 -6.86 -13.02
C ALA A 158 -19.33 -6.30 -12.83
N PHE A 159 -19.75 -6.04 -11.58
CA PHE A 159 -21.05 -5.46 -11.27
C PHE A 159 -21.26 -4.08 -11.90
N ARG A 160 -20.24 -3.23 -11.87
CA ARG A 160 -20.28 -1.87 -12.45
C ARG A 160 -20.30 -1.83 -13.97
N ARG A 161 -19.83 -2.88 -14.65
CA ARG A 161 -19.82 -2.95 -16.12
C ARG A 161 -21.22 -3.13 -16.71
N ASP A 162 -22.16 -3.64 -15.92
CA ASP A 162 -23.56 -3.78 -16.33
C ASP A 162 -24.32 -2.44 -16.16
N PRO A 163 -24.79 -1.82 -17.26
CA PRO A 163 -25.54 -0.56 -17.20
C PRO A 163 -26.80 -0.63 -16.31
N ALA A 164 -27.39 -1.81 -16.13
CA ALA A 164 -28.56 -2.00 -15.27
C ALA A 164 -28.27 -1.73 -13.78
N ASN A 165 -26.99 -1.60 -13.42
CA ASN A 165 -26.51 -1.39 -12.06
C ASN A 165 -26.02 0.04 -11.78
N HIS A 166 -26.22 0.99 -12.71
CA HIS A 166 -25.63 2.34 -12.68
C HIS A 166 -25.81 3.12 -11.35
N ASP A 167 -26.84 2.84 -10.55
CA ASP A 167 -27.08 3.47 -9.24
C ASP A 167 -27.38 2.45 -8.13
N LYS A 168 -26.95 1.20 -8.31
CA LYS A 168 -27.17 0.12 -7.36
C LYS A 168 -25.89 -0.18 -6.57
N PHE A 169 -26.08 -0.71 -5.36
CA PHE A 169 -24.98 -1.29 -4.58
C PHE A 169 -24.88 -2.79 -4.86
N ILE A 170 -23.67 -3.29 -4.99
CA ILE A 170 -23.40 -4.72 -5.05
C ILE A 170 -23.73 -5.35 -3.68
N THR A 171 -24.50 -6.42 -3.69
CA THR A 171 -24.95 -7.14 -2.48
C THR A 171 -24.74 -8.65 -2.58
N THR A 172 -23.94 -9.10 -3.56
CA THR A 172 -23.63 -10.51 -3.83
C THR A 172 -22.16 -10.82 -3.61
N GLY A 173 -21.81 -12.10 -3.51
CA GLY A 173 -20.43 -12.52 -3.27
C GLY A 173 -19.89 -11.99 -1.93
N LEU A 174 -18.65 -11.51 -1.91
CA LEU A 174 -18.02 -10.97 -0.69
C LEU A 174 -18.70 -9.69 -0.19
N TRP A 175 -19.36 -8.95 -1.09
CA TRP A 175 -20.08 -7.72 -0.77
C TRP A 175 -21.40 -7.97 -0.04
N SER A 176 -21.89 -9.21 -0.02
CA SER A 176 -23.01 -9.61 0.85
C SER A 176 -22.61 -9.72 2.33
N LEU A 177 -21.32 -9.96 2.61
CA LEU A 177 -20.78 -10.18 3.95
C LEU A 177 -20.24 -8.89 4.59
N SER A 178 -19.69 -7.98 3.78
CA SER A 178 -19.11 -6.72 4.23
C SER A 178 -19.37 -5.62 3.22
N ARG A 179 -19.48 -4.37 3.71
CA ARG A 179 -19.59 -3.18 2.85
C ARG A 179 -18.27 -2.84 2.14
N HIS A 180 -17.13 -3.32 2.65
CA HIS A 180 -15.80 -3.06 2.12
C HIS A 180 -14.90 -4.31 2.21
N PRO A 181 -15.26 -5.41 1.52
CA PRO A 181 -14.49 -6.66 1.58
C PRO A 181 -13.08 -6.50 1.00
N ASN A 182 -12.89 -5.60 0.04
CA ASN A 182 -11.57 -5.26 -0.48
C ASN A 182 -10.66 -4.65 0.60
N TYR A 183 -11.17 -3.72 1.41
CA TYR A 183 -10.40 -3.16 2.53
C TYR A 183 -10.13 -4.19 3.63
N ALA A 184 -11.06 -5.13 3.85
CA ALA A 184 -10.80 -6.24 4.76
C ALA A 184 -9.63 -7.10 4.26
N GLY A 185 -9.59 -7.41 2.96
CA GLY A 185 -8.45 -8.10 2.34
C GLY A 185 -7.13 -7.35 2.50
N GLU A 186 -7.14 -6.03 2.30
CA GLU A 186 -5.98 -5.16 2.50
C GLU A 186 -5.48 -5.15 3.95
N ILE A 187 -6.39 -5.07 4.94
CA ILE A 187 -6.00 -5.15 6.36
C ILE A 187 -5.39 -6.52 6.68
N ILE A 188 -6.02 -7.60 6.21
CA ILE A 188 -5.53 -8.97 6.43
C ILE A 188 -4.13 -9.14 5.83
N LEU A 189 -3.89 -8.64 4.62
CA LEU A 189 -2.59 -8.84 3.99
C LEU A 189 -1.47 -8.07 4.70
N TRP A 190 -1.73 -6.83 5.12
CA TRP A 190 -0.74 -6.05 5.88
C TRP A 190 -0.46 -6.67 7.25
N TYR A 191 -1.51 -7.19 7.91
CA TYR A 191 -1.35 -7.95 9.15
C TYR A 191 -0.51 -9.22 8.96
N GLY A 192 -0.68 -9.93 7.84
CA GLY A 192 0.16 -11.07 7.49
C GLY A 192 1.65 -10.72 7.38
N LEU A 193 1.97 -9.59 6.74
CA LEU A 193 3.34 -9.09 6.65
C LEU A 193 3.90 -8.68 8.02
N TYR A 194 3.10 -7.99 8.84
CA TYR A 194 3.45 -7.70 10.24
C TYR A 194 3.75 -8.98 11.02
N LEU A 195 2.92 -10.02 10.88
CA LEU A 195 3.08 -11.27 11.61
C LEU A 195 4.44 -11.92 11.30
N SER A 196 4.80 -12.04 10.02
CA SER A 196 6.12 -12.54 9.62
C SER A 196 7.25 -11.60 10.08
N ALA A 197 7.12 -10.29 9.86
CA ALA A 197 8.11 -9.29 10.26
C ALA A 197 8.43 -9.36 11.77
N SER A 198 7.39 -9.57 12.59
CA SER A 198 7.48 -9.66 14.04
C SER A 198 8.32 -10.82 14.57
N ALA A 199 8.65 -11.80 13.73
CA ALA A 199 9.63 -12.83 14.09
C ALA A 199 11.01 -12.23 14.38
N SER A 200 11.37 -11.12 13.72
CA SER A 200 12.62 -10.39 13.92
C SER A 200 12.58 -9.37 15.07
N PHE A 201 11.39 -8.92 15.46
CA PHE A 201 11.19 -7.77 16.35
C PHE A 201 11.62 -8.01 17.81
N THR A 202 11.89 -6.90 18.49
CA THR A 202 12.22 -6.78 19.91
C THR A 202 11.61 -5.49 20.48
N GLY A 203 11.18 -5.53 21.75
CA GLY A 203 10.70 -4.35 22.47
C GLY A 203 9.61 -3.56 21.73
N TYR A 204 9.84 -2.26 21.53
CA TYR A 204 8.88 -1.33 20.92
C TYR A 204 8.57 -1.60 19.45
N GLN A 205 9.36 -2.41 18.75
CA GLN A 205 9.10 -2.75 17.33
C GLN A 205 7.75 -3.47 17.15
N HIS A 206 7.24 -4.12 18.20
CA HIS A 206 5.90 -4.74 18.18
C HIS A 206 4.73 -3.75 18.10
N LEU A 207 4.97 -2.45 18.34
CA LEU A 207 3.97 -1.39 18.24
C LEU A 207 3.88 -0.76 16.84
N SER A 208 4.67 -1.26 15.88
CA SER A 208 4.67 -0.78 14.49
C SER A 208 3.40 -1.13 13.72
#